data_AF-A0A099F6B9-F1
#
_entry.id   AF-A0A099F6B9-F1
#
_cell.length_a   1.000
_cell.length_b   1.000
_cell.length_c   1.000
_cell.angle_alpha   90.00
_cell.angle_beta   90.00
_cell.angle_gamma   90.00
#
_symmetry.space_group_name_H-M   'P 1'
#
loop_
_entity.id
_entity.type
_entity.pdbx_description
1 polymer ?
#
loop_
_entity_poly.entity_id
_entity_poly.type
_entity_poly.pdbx_seq_one_letter_code
_entity_poly.pdbx_strand_id
1 'polypeptide(L)'
;MTKLSDTQALILSAAAQRPEHIALPLPESLRGGAAAKVIGAMLAKGFLEEVDADIRNGEPVWRETGDGHGVTLVATDAGLAAIGIELKDANPAPAGATDAPTEEPAPDTPKEPEAAPKTRKPREGTKQAKLIEMLRAEGGATIDEIVSALDWRPHTVRGALAGALKKKLGLTITSDKIEGRGRAYMIAED
;
A
#
# COMPACT_ATOMS: atom_id res chain seq x y z
N MET A 1 -6.30 -19.20 8.99
CA MET A 1 -6.54 -17.78 8.62
C MET A 1 -5.48 -17.36 7.60
N THR A 2 -5.87 -17.17 6.34
CA THR A 2 -4.98 -16.58 5.34
C THR A 2 -4.80 -15.11 5.65
N LYS A 3 -3.60 -14.70 6.05
CA LYS A 3 -3.28 -13.30 6.31
C LYS A 3 -3.40 -12.50 5.02
N LEU A 4 -4.36 -11.58 4.95
CA LEU A 4 -4.49 -10.60 3.88
C LEU A 4 -3.33 -9.58 3.97
N SER A 5 -2.83 -9.15 2.81
CA SER A 5 -1.95 -7.99 2.72
C SER A 5 -2.76 -6.69 2.84
N ASP A 6 -2.15 -5.63 3.36
CA ASP A 6 -2.79 -4.30 3.48
C ASP A 6 -3.35 -3.82 2.14
N THR A 7 -2.64 -4.08 1.03
CA THR A 7 -3.12 -3.75 -0.32
C THR A 7 -4.35 -4.56 -0.72
N GLN A 8 -4.41 -5.85 -0.35
CA GLN A 8 -5.55 -6.70 -0.68
C GLN A 8 -6.79 -6.30 0.13
N ALA A 9 -6.61 -5.99 1.42
CA ALA A 9 -7.67 -5.47 2.27
C ALA A 9 -8.22 -4.14 1.75
N LEU A 10 -7.34 -3.24 1.29
CA LEU A 10 -7.74 -1.95 0.72
C LEU A 10 -8.54 -2.11 -0.58
N ILE A 11 -8.17 -3.04 -1.45
CA ILE A 11 -8.92 -3.34 -2.69
C ILE A 11 -10.30 -3.89 -2.36
N LEU A 12 -10.40 -4.87 -1.46
CA LEU A 12 -11.67 -5.47 -1.05
C LEU A 12 -12.57 -4.48 -0.33
N SER A 13 -12.01 -3.63 0.54
CA SER A 13 -12.76 -2.58 1.22
C SER A 13 -13.29 -1.53 0.26
N ALA A 14 -12.54 -1.19 -0.80
CA ALA A 14 -13.00 -0.28 -1.83
C ALA A 14 -14.08 -0.92 -2.71
N ALA A 15 -13.95 -2.20 -3.03
CA ALA A 15 -14.94 -2.97 -3.77
C ALA A 15 -16.28 -3.05 -3.01
N ALA A 16 -16.24 -3.35 -1.71
CA ALA A 16 -17.43 -3.45 -0.85
C ALA A 16 -18.27 -2.16 -0.78
N GLN A 17 -17.66 -1.00 -1.06
CA GLN A 17 -18.32 0.31 -1.03
C GLN A 17 -18.90 0.73 -2.38
N ARG A 18 -18.69 -0.07 -3.44
CA ARG A 18 -19.10 0.25 -4.81
C ARG A 18 -20.29 -0.62 -5.22
N PRO A 19 -21.16 -0.10 -6.10
CA PRO A 19 -22.18 -0.92 -6.75
C PRO A 19 -21.49 -2.08 -7.50
N GLU A 20 -22.16 -3.24 -7.52
CA GLU A 20 -21.68 -4.48 -8.15
C GLU A 20 -20.33 -4.99 -7.61
N HIS A 21 -19.88 -4.50 -6.44
CA HIS A 21 -18.62 -4.88 -5.79
C HIS A 21 -17.38 -4.78 -6.69
N ILE A 22 -17.34 -3.80 -7.59
CA ILE A 22 -16.26 -3.64 -8.56
C ILE A 22 -14.96 -3.19 -7.88
N ALA A 23 -13.89 -3.96 -8.05
CA ALA A 23 -12.58 -3.70 -7.44
C ALA A 23 -11.81 -2.53 -8.10
N LEU A 24 -12.27 -2.05 -9.26
CA LEU A 24 -11.68 -0.93 -9.98
C LEU A 24 -12.31 0.43 -9.60
N PRO A 25 -11.52 1.54 -9.64
CA PRO A 25 -10.09 1.59 -9.96
C PRO A 25 -9.21 1.06 -8.83
N LEU A 26 -8.05 0.52 -9.21
CA LEU A 26 -7.02 0.08 -8.27
C LEU A 26 -6.32 1.29 -7.62
N PRO A 27 -5.89 1.16 -6.35
CA PRO A 27 -5.16 2.21 -5.64
C PRO A 27 -3.90 2.64 -6.40
N GLU A 28 -3.54 3.93 -6.31
CA GLU A 28 -2.42 4.52 -7.07
C GLU A 28 -1.06 3.87 -6.80
N SER A 29 -0.91 3.30 -5.61
CA SER A 29 0.27 2.54 -5.21
C SER A 29 0.45 1.23 -5.98
N LEU A 30 -0.60 0.75 -6.65
CA LEU A 30 -0.63 -0.51 -7.38
C LEU A 30 -0.82 -0.25 -8.88
N ARG A 31 0.26 -0.43 -9.66
CA ARG A 31 0.30 -0.18 -11.10
C ARG A 31 1.12 -1.23 -11.85
N GLY A 32 0.84 -1.42 -13.13
CA GLY A 32 1.61 -2.28 -14.04
C GLY A 32 1.76 -3.72 -13.54
N GLY A 33 2.96 -4.30 -13.66
CA GLY A 33 3.21 -5.70 -13.30
C GLY A 33 2.98 -6.04 -11.83
N ALA A 34 3.05 -5.06 -10.92
CA ALA A 34 2.71 -5.28 -9.50
C ALA A 34 1.20 -5.49 -9.34
N ALA A 35 0.38 -4.73 -10.06
CA ALA A 35 -1.07 -4.91 -10.09
C ALA A 35 -1.43 -6.30 -10.60
N ALA A 36 -0.86 -6.73 -11.73
CA ALA A 36 -1.09 -8.05 -12.29
C ALA A 36 -0.77 -9.18 -11.30
N LYS A 37 0.34 -9.08 -10.54
CA LYS A 37 0.70 -10.09 -9.52
C LYS A 37 -0.27 -10.12 -8.34
N VAL A 38 -0.66 -8.97 -7.82
CA VAL A 38 -1.57 -8.90 -6.66
C VAL A 38 -2.96 -9.39 -7.04
N ILE A 39 -3.49 -8.93 -8.18
CA ILE A 39 -4.80 -9.35 -8.69
C ILE A 39 -4.78 -10.84 -9.05
N GLY A 40 -3.75 -11.33 -9.74
CA GLY A 40 -3.62 -12.77 -10.02
C GLY A 40 -3.59 -13.63 -8.76
N ALA A 41 -2.95 -13.16 -7.69
CA ALA A 41 -2.97 -13.84 -6.40
C ALA A 41 -4.33 -13.76 -5.68
N MET A 42 -5.13 -12.72 -5.92
CA MET A 42 -6.49 -12.59 -5.38
C MET A 42 -7.49 -13.47 -6.14
N LEU A 43 -7.39 -13.54 -7.47
CA LEU A 43 -8.14 -14.46 -8.32
C LEU A 43 -7.85 -15.91 -7.94
N ALA A 44 -6.58 -16.29 -7.79
CA ALA A 44 -6.19 -17.65 -7.39
C ALA A 44 -6.68 -18.05 -6.00
N LYS A 45 -6.95 -17.08 -5.13
CA LYS A 45 -7.52 -17.30 -3.79
C LYS A 45 -9.05 -17.19 -3.77
N GLY A 46 -9.67 -16.89 -4.91
CA GLY A 46 -11.12 -16.70 -5.03
C GLY A 46 -11.64 -15.45 -4.33
N PHE A 47 -10.80 -14.44 -4.08
CA PHE A 47 -11.22 -13.17 -3.47
C PHE A 47 -11.76 -12.17 -4.49
N LEU A 48 -11.35 -12.33 -5.75
CA LEU A 48 -11.87 -11.59 -6.88
C LEU A 48 -12.30 -12.60 -7.94
N GLU A 49 -13.21 -12.17 -8.81
CA GLU A 49 -13.63 -12.86 -10.01
C GLU A 49 -13.56 -11.92 -11.22
N GLU A 50 -13.26 -12.48 -12.39
CA GLU A 50 -13.30 -11.74 -13.66
C GLU A 50 -14.67 -11.95 -14.29
N VAL A 51 -15.41 -10.86 -14.45
CA VAL A 51 -16.75 -10.84 -15.03
C VAL A 51 -16.74 -9.94 -16.27
N ASP A 52 -17.60 -10.21 -17.24
CA ASP A 52 -17.75 -9.33 -18.40
C ASP A 52 -18.10 -7.91 -17.94
N ALA A 53 -17.31 -6.94 -18.39
CA ALA A 53 -17.55 -5.54 -18.07
C ALA A 53 -18.68 -5.02 -18.97
N ASP A 54 -19.69 -4.39 -18.38
CA ASP A 54 -20.68 -3.66 -19.12
C ASP A 54 -20.12 -2.31 -19.59
N ILE A 55 -19.40 -2.36 -20.71
CA ILE A 55 -18.81 -1.18 -21.35
C ILE A 55 -19.90 -0.16 -21.72
N ARG A 56 -21.14 -0.59 -21.97
CA ARG A 56 -22.25 0.31 -22.35
C ARG A 56 -22.71 1.15 -21.16
N ASN A 57 -22.63 0.58 -19.95
CA ASN A 57 -22.88 1.29 -18.70
C ASN A 57 -21.63 1.98 -18.13
N GLY A 58 -20.52 1.98 -18.88
CA GLY A 58 -19.29 2.67 -18.50
C GLY A 58 -18.51 1.96 -17.39
N GLU A 59 -18.70 0.66 -17.23
CA GLU A 59 -17.95 -0.11 -16.24
C GLU A 59 -16.45 -0.12 -16.57
N PRO A 60 -15.59 -0.01 -15.56
CA PRO A 60 -14.16 0.01 -15.77
C PRO A 60 -13.67 -1.35 -16.27
N VAL A 61 -12.84 -1.33 -17.32
CA VAL A 61 -12.24 -2.53 -17.91
C VAL A 61 -10.88 -2.81 -17.28
N TRP A 62 -10.70 -4.01 -16.75
CA TRP A 62 -9.42 -4.51 -16.23
C TRP A 62 -8.51 -5.00 -17.34
N ARG A 63 -9.03 -5.85 -18.22
CA ARG A 63 -8.32 -6.37 -19.40
C ARG A 63 -9.29 -6.61 -20.54
N GLU A 64 -8.81 -6.42 -21.76
CA GLU A 64 -9.55 -6.83 -22.96
C GLU A 64 -9.34 -8.33 -23.18
N THR A 65 -10.45 -9.04 -23.36
CA THR A 65 -10.44 -10.39 -23.92
C THR A 65 -10.38 -10.25 -25.44
N GLY A 66 -9.65 -11.14 -26.11
CA GLY A 66 -9.33 -11.03 -27.55
C GLY A 66 -10.53 -11.12 -28.51
N ASP A 67 -11.74 -11.27 -27.96
CA ASP A 67 -13.05 -11.25 -28.62
C ASP A 67 -13.68 -9.84 -28.66
N GLY A 68 -12.99 -8.81 -28.17
CA GLY A 68 -13.49 -7.44 -28.15
C GLY A 68 -14.39 -7.14 -26.95
N HIS A 69 -14.47 -8.06 -25.99
CA HIS A 69 -15.16 -7.87 -24.72
C HIS A 69 -14.13 -7.50 -23.64
N GLY A 70 -14.41 -6.47 -22.85
CA GLY A 70 -13.62 -6.13 -21.67
C GLY A 70 -14.11 -6.94 -20.49
N VAL A 71 -13.21 -7.42 -19.63
CA VAL A 71 -13.60 -7.97 -18.32
C VAL A 71 -13.25 -6.98 -17.21
N THR A 72 -14.07 -6.96 -16.17
CA THR A 72 -13.85 -6.22 -14.93
C THR A 72 -13.56 -7.18 -13.78
N LEU A 73 -13.27 -6.63 -12.61
CA LEU A 73 -12.97 -7.39 -11.40
C LEU A 73 -14.03 -7.13 -10.35
N VAL A 74 -14.68 -8.19 -9.88
CA VAL A 74 -15.72 -8.13 -8.85
C VAL A 74 -15.23 -8.84 -7.59
N ALA A 75 -15.46 -8.25 -6.41
CA ALA A 75 -15.17 -8.92 -5.14
C ALA A 75 -16.23 -9.98 -4.83
N THR A 76 -15.76 -11.18 -4.50
CA THR A 76 -16.60 -12.32 -4.15
C THR A 76 -17.00 -12.27 -2.67
N ASP A 77 -18.00 -13.06 -2.29
CA ASP A 77 -18.39 -13.24 -0.88
C ASP A 77 -17.21 -13.69 -0.01
N ALA A 78 -16.37 -14.59 -0.53
CA ALA A 78 -15.16 -15.03 0.15
C ALA A 78 -14.13 -13.89 0.32
N GLY A 79 -14.02 -12.99 -0.66
CA GLY A 79 -13.21 -11.78 -0.56
C GLY A 79 -13.72 -10.83 0.51
N LEU A 80 -15.03 -10.59 0.56
CA LEU A 80 -15.66 -9.69 1.52
C LEU A 80 -15.62 -10.25 2.95
N ALA A 81 -15.91 -11.54 3.12
CA ALA A 81 -15.80 -12.22 4.42
C ALA A 81 -14.37 -12.16 4.98
N ALA A 82 -13.36 -12.18 4.11
CA ALA A 82 -11.97 -12.10 4.54
C ALA A 82 -11.58 -10.74 5.17
N ILE A 83 -12.33 -9.67 4.92
CA ILE A 83 -12.21 -8.37 5.60
C ILE A 83 -13.25 -8.15 6.71
N GLY A 84 -14.01 -9.19 7.06
CA GLY A 84 -15.04 -9.15 8.09
C GLY A 84 -16.35 -8.49 7.63
N ILE A 85 -16.56 -8.35 6.32
CA ILE A 85 -17.81 -7.87 5.75
C ILE A 85 -18.63 -9.09 5.31
N GLU A 86 -19.60 -9.46 6.13
CA GLU A 86 -20.58 -10.50 5.80
C GLU A 86 -21.71 -9.85 4.99
N LEU A 87 -21.88 -10.25 3.73
CA LEU A 87 -23.01 -9.79 2.92
C LEU A 87 -24.28 -10.49 3.42
N LYS A 88 -25.21 -9.72 3.99
CA LYS A 88 -26.51 -10.19 4.46
C LYS A 88 -27.59 -9.78 3.47
N ASP A 89 -28.06 -10.69 2.64
CA ASP A 89 -29.36 -10.54 1.98
C ASP A 89 -30.50 -10.78 3.01
N ALA A 90 -31.48 -9.87 3.02
CA ALA A 90 -32.60 -9.75 4.00
C ALA A 90 -33.62 -10.93 3.91
N ASN A 91 -34.33 -11.43 4.94
CA ASN A 91 -35.18 -10.80 5.99
C ASN A 91 -35.86 -11.92 6.88
N PRO A 92 -36.62 -11.70 7.99
CA PRO A 92 -36.33 -11.13 9.33
C PRO A 92 -36.55 -12.06 10.57
N ALA A 93 -36.08 -11.57 11.74
CA ALA A 93 -36.58 -11.73 13.14
C ALA A 93 -35.99 -12.87 14.05
N PRO A 94 -36.02 -12.72 15.41
CA PRO A 94 -35.09 -11.93 16.22
C PRO A 94 -34.54 -12.67 17.49
N ALA A 95 -33.80 -11.94 18.34
CA ALA A 95 -33.35 -12.23 19.73
C ALA A 95 -31.96 -12.90 19.91
N GLY A 96 -31.03 -12.41 20.75
CA GLY A 96 -30.97 -11.26 21.66
C GLY A 96 -29.50 -10.82 21.82
N ALA A 97 -29.20 -9.51 21.97
CA ALA A 97 -29.09 -8.78 23.26
C ALA A 97 -28.05 -9.44 24.19
N THR A 98 -26.96 -8.82 24.70
CA THR A 98 -26.49 -7.44 24.94
C THR A 98 -24.93 -7.51 24.90
N ASP A 99 -24.16 -6.47 24.58
CA ASP A 99 -23.82 -5.37 25.48
C ASP A 99 -23.11 -4.27 24.67
N ALA A 100 -23.60 -3.04 24.80
CA ALA A 100 -22.81 -1.84 24.51
C ALA A 100 -21.89 -1.58 25.71
N PRO A 101 -20.77 -0.87 25.53
CA PRO A 101 -20.88 0.54 25.90
C PRO A 101 -20.33 1.49 24.83
N THR A 102 -21.18 2.47 24.51
CA THR A 102 -20.79 3.84 24.18
C THR A 102 -19.69 4.34 25.10
N GLU A 103 -18.62 4.88 24.53
CA GLU A 103 -18.03 6.12 25.02
C GLU A 103 -17.29 6.81 23.86
N GLU A 104 -17.95 7.80 23.27
CA GLU A 104 -17.26 8.99 22.79
C GLU A 104 -17.18 9.93 24.01
N PRO A 105 -16.06 10.64 24.21
CA PRO A 105 -16.01 11.95 23.59
C PRO A 105 -14.65 12.30 22.98
N ALA A 106 -14.68 12.94 21.81
CA ALA A 106 -13.63 13.85 21.37
C ALA A 106 -13.44 15.00 22.40
N PRO A 107 -12.34 15.76 22.34
CA PRO A 107 -12.51 17.00 21.57
C PRO A 107 -11.28 17.53 20.81
N ASP A 108 -11.61 18.35 19.81
CA ASP A 108 -10.86 19.49 19.24
C ASP A 108 -9.62 19.24 18.35
N THR A 109 -9.87 19.00 17.05
CA THR A 109 -9.82 19.99 15.92
C THR A 109 -8.82 21.17 16.09
N PRO A 110 -8.10 21.71 15.06
CA PRO A 110 -8.64 22.02 13.71
C PRO A 110 -7.74 21.70 12.49
N LYS A 111 -8.29 21.11 11.41
CA LYS A 111 -9.02 21.75 10.30
C LYS A 111 -8.11 22.01 9.08
N GLU A 112 -8.47 21.33 7.99
CA GLU A 112 -8.21 21.54 6.55
C GLU A 112 -7.96 23.01 6.10
N PRO A 113 -7.47 23.32 4.87
CA PRO A 113 -7.79 22.60 3.61
C PRO A 113 -6.71 22.62 2.48
N GLU A 114 -7.03 21.89 1.40
CA GLU A 114 -6.80 22.21 -0.02
C GLU A 114 -5.42 22.37 -0.68
N ALA A 115 -5.51 22.15 -2.00
CA ALA A 115 -4.70 22.65 -3.10
C ALA A 115 -3.52 21.78 -3.59
N ALA A 116 -3.72 21.30 -4.83
CA ALA A 116 -2.72 20.79 -5.73
C ALA A 116 -1.61 21.81 -6.08
N PRO A 117 -0.79 21.51 -7.09
CA PRO A 117 0.57 21.00 -6.99
C PRO A 117 1.60 22.14 -6.92
N LYS A 118 2.47 22.18 -5.92
CA LYS A 118 3.63 23.08 -5.93
C LYS A 118 4.85 22.39 -5.36
N THR A 119 5.88 22.30 -6.19
CA THR A 119 7.29 22.07 -5.89
C THR A 119 7.66 22.62 -4.51
N ARG A 120 7.81 21.73 -3.53
CA ARG A 120 8.30 22.09 -2.19
C ARG A 120 9.66 21.43 -1.99
N LYS A 121 10.69 22.27 -1.90
CA LYS A 121 12.02 21.93 -1.36
C LYS A 121 11.85 21.04 -0.11
N PRO A 122 12.67 19.99 0.07
CA PRO A 122 12.52 19.07 1.20
C PRO A 122 12.63 19.82 2.52
N ARG A 123 11.65 19.66 3.40
CA ARG A 123 11.69 20.17 4.76
C ARG A 123 12.76 19.39 5.53
N GLU A 124 13.69 20.11 6.18
CA GLU A 124 14.61 19.56 7.16
C GLU A 124 13.79 18.84 8.26
N GLY A 125 14.20 17.62 8.62
CA GLY A 125 13.50 16.76 9.59
C GLY A 125 12.77 15.54 9.01
N THR A 126 12.79 15.32 7.70
CA THR A 126 12.30 14.03 7.16
C THR A 126 13.27 12.89 7.48
N LYS A 127 12.76 11.70 7.79
CA LYS A 127 13.58 10.50 8.05
C LYS A 127 14.59 10.19 6.93
N GLN A 128 14.31 10.64 5.69
CA GLN A 128 15.23 10.58 4.56
C GLN A 128 16.44 11.52 4.71
N ALA A 129 16.26 12.74 5.24
CA ALA A 129 17.38 13.65 5.51
C ALA A 129 18.31 13.07 6.58
N LYS A 130 17.72 12.50 7.65
CA LYS A 130 18.48 11.81 8.70
C LYS A 130 19.22 10.57 8.17
N LEU A 131 18.63 9.81 7.24
CA LEU A 131 19.34 8.73 6.53
C LEU A 131 20.55 9.27 5.75
N ILE A 132 20.39 10.37 5.00
CA ILE A 132 21.48 10.97 4.23
C ILE A 132 22.61 11.45 5.17
N GLU A 133 22.27 12.06 6.29
CA GLU A 133 23.22 12.48 7.33
C GLU A 133 24.01 11.28 7.90
N MET A 134 23.32 10.19 8.25
CA MET A 134 23.97 8.96 8.74
C MET A 134 24.91 8.33 7.71
N LEU A 135 24.58 8.40 6.42
CA LEU A 135 25.44 7.87 5.34
C LEU A 135 26.59 8.81 4.96
N ARG A 136 26.51 10.10 5.33
CA ARG A 136 27.57 11.10 5.20
C ARG A 136 28.51 11.11 6.40
N ALA A 137 28.10 10.55 7.54
CA ALA A 137 28.94 10.41 8.71
C ALA A 137 30.18 9.55 8.42
N GLU A 138 31.26 9.79 9.18
CA GLU A 138 32.54 9.12 9.01
C GLU A 138 32.39 7.60 9.21
N GLY A 139 32.74 6.82 8.17
CA GLY A 139 32.58 5.36 8.14
C GLY A 139 31.18 4.87 7.75
N GLY A 140 30.26 5.78 7.42
CA GLY A 140 28.90 5.46 6.98
C GLY A 140 28.04 4.79 8.03
N ALA A 141 26.92 4.22 7.56
CA ALA A 141 25.96 3.55 8.41
C ALA A 141 25.60 2.16 7.91
N THR A 142 25.48 1.21 8.83
CA THR A 142 24.98 -0.13 8.52
C THR A 142 23.46 -0.15 8.47
N ILE A 143 22.88 -1.19 7.86
CA ILE A 143 21.42 -1.33 7.84
C ILE A 143 20.86 -1.39 9.25
N ASP A 144 21.52 -2.09 10.18
CA ASP A 144 21.03 -2.27 11.55
C ASP A 144 21.10 -0.96 12.36
N GLU A 145 22.12 -0.14 12.14
CA GLU A 145 22.22 1.21 12.72
C GLU A 145 21.11 2.13 12.19
N ILE A 146 20.83 2.08 10.89
CA ILE A 146 19.77 2.88 10.26
C ILE A 146 18.38 2.41 10.74
N VAL A 147 18.17 1.10 10.83
CA VAL A 147 16.95 0.49 11.36
C VAL A 147 16.67 1.03 12.76
N SER A 148 17.69 1.01 13.62
CA SER A 148 17.59 1.46 15.02
C SER A 148 17.38 2.97 15.15
N ALA A 149 17.98 3.77 14.27
CA ALA A 149 17.89 5.24 14.36
C ALA A 149 16.61 5.85 13.74
N LEU A 150 15.96 5.13 12.81
CA LEU A 150 14.80 5.61 12.05
C LEU A 150 13.51 4.80 12.31
N ASP A 151 13.62 3.72 13.08
CA ASP A 151 12.58 2.70 13.27
C ASP A 151 12.07 2.15 11.93
N TRP A 152 13.00 1.88 11.02
CA TRP A 152 12.69 1.35 9.69
C TRP A 152 12.96 -0.13 9.62
N ARG A 153 12.12 -0.87 8.90
CA ARG A 153 12.42 -2.28 8.61
C ARG A 153 13.62 -2.39 7.67
N PRO A 154 14.43 -3.47 7.74
CA PRO A 154 15.62 -3.63 6.90
C PRO A 154 15.36 -3.51 5.38
N HIS A 155 14.20 -4.00 4.90
CA HIS A 155 13.83 -3.88 3.50
C HIS A 155 13.41 -2.46 3.10
N THR A 156 12.89 -1.66 4.03
CA THR A 156 12.59 -0.24 3.81
C THR A 156 13.87 0.56 3.66
N VAL A 157 14.89 0.28 4.49
CA VAL A 157 16.23 0.89 4.36
C VAL A 157 16.84 0.57 2.99
N ARG A 158 16.82 -0.72 2.58
CA ARG A 158 17.32 -1.14 1.26
C ARG A 158 16.59 -0.45 0.11
N GLY A 159 15.26 -0.30 0.22
CA GLY A 159 14.44 0.42 -0.75
C GLY A 159 14.78 1.91 -0.81
N ALA A 160 15.02 2.56 0.33
CA ALA A 160 15.42 3.96 0.39
C ALA A 160 16.79 4.19 -0.27
N LEU A 161 17.78 3.35 0.04
CA LEU A 161 19.11 3.41 -0.58
C LEU A 161 19.04 3.30 -2.10
N ALA A 162 18.35 2.27 -2.63
CA ALA A 162 18.29 2.02 -4.07
C ALA A 162 17.36 2.99 -4.83
N GLY A 163 16.25 3.40 -4.21
CA GLY A 163 15.21 4.18 -4.86
C GLY A 163 15.33 5.68 -4.56
N ALA A 164 15.23 6.05 -3.29
CA ALA A 164 15.18 7.45 -2.89
C ALA A 164 16.54 8.14 -3.04
N LEU A 165 17.64 7.50 -2.65
CA LEU A 165 18.96 8.09 -2.74
C LEU A 165 19.57 7.92 -4.14
N LYS A 166 19.70 6.69 -4.64
CA LYS A 166 20.35 6.45 -5.93
C LYS A 166 19.53 6.91 -7.15
N LYS A 167 18.25 6.53 -7.23
CA LYS A 167 17.42 6.87 -8.42
C LYS A 167 16.82 8.27 -8.38
N LYS A 168 16.28 8.71 -7.25
CA LYS A 168 15.60 10.01 -7.15
C LYS A 168 16.54 11.17 -6.88
N LEU A 169 17.53 11.00 -5.99
CA LEU A 169 18.49 12.05 -5.65
C LEU A 169 19.81 11.94 -6.41
N GLY A 170 20.03 10.88 -7.17
CA GLY A 170 21.26 10.69 -7.95
C GLY A 170 22.52 10.50 -7.12
N LEU A 171 22.38 10.15 -5.83
CA LEU A 171 23.52 10.03 -4.93
C LEU A 171 24.28 8.71 -5.18
N THR A 172 25.60 8.80 -5.30
CA THR A 172 26.48 7.64 -5.41
C THR A 172 26.62 6.99 -4.04
N ILE A 173 26.07 5.78 -3.88
CA ILE A 173 26.21 5.01 -2.64
C ILE A 173 27.28 3.93 -2.85
N THR A 174 28.31 3.98 -2.03
CA THR A 174 29.32 2.92 -1.89
C THR A 174 28.97 2.04 -0.69
N SER A 175 29.47 0.81 -0.70
CA SER A 175 29.32 -0.09 0.44
C SER A 175 30.65 -0.74 0.75
N ASP A 176 31.02 -0.78 2.02
CA ASP A 176 32.23 -1.44 2.50
C ASP A 176 31.90 -2.50 3.54
N LYS A 177 32.69 -3.57 3.59
CA LYS A 177 32.52 -4.65 4.56
C LYS A 177 33.50 -4.41 5.71
N ILE A 178 32.97 -3.98 6.84
CA ILE A 178 33.74 -3.76 8.06
C ILE A 178 33.68 -5.04 8.89
N GLU A 179 34.85 -5.60 9.21
CA GLU A 179 34.95 -6.79 10.04
C GLU A 179 34.39 -6.51 11.45
N GLY A 180 33.44 -7.35 11.92
CA GLY A 180 32.74 -7.17 13.20
C GLY A 180 31.54 -6.22 13.19
N ARG A 181 31.43 -5.28 12.23
CA ARG A 181 30.32 -4.30 12.13
C ARG A 181 29.34 -4.59 10.99
N GLY A 182 29.74 -5.42 10.03
CA GLY A 182 28.90 -5.79 8.88
C GLY A 182 29.11 -4.88 7.67
N ARG A 183 28.10 -4.78 6.80
CA ARG A 183 28.18 -3.95 5.59
C ARG A 183 27.72 -2.52 5.90
N ALA A 184 28.64 -1.57 5.84
CA ALA A 184 28.36 -0.14 5.95
C ALA A 184 28.11 0.46 4.57
N TYR A 185 27.20 1.43 4.51
CA TYR A 185 26.87 2.19 3.30
C TYR A 185 27.29 3.63 3.50
N MET A 186 27.90 4.23 2.48
CA MET A 186 28.38 5.61 2.48
C MET A 186 27.92 6.33 1.22
N ILE A 187 27.69 7.64 1.32
CA ILE A 187 27.50 8.49 0.14
C ILE A 187 28.89 8.97 -0.30
N ALA A 188 29.31 8.62 -1.51
CA ALA A 188 30.48 9.20 -2.15
C ALA A 188 30.09 10.57 -2.70
N GLU A 189 30.69 11.63 -2.17
CA GLU A 189 30.66 12.95 -2.80
C GLU A 189 31.74 12.98 -3.89
N ASP A 190 31.34 13.40 -5.09
CA ASP A 190 32.24 13.73 -6.20
C ASP A 190 32.73 15.17 -6.05
#